data_AF-A0A965Y7K2-F1
#
_entry.id   AF-A0A965Y7K2-F1
#
_cell.length_a   1.000
_cell.length_b   1.000
_cell.length_c   1.000
_cell.angle_alpha   90.00
_cell.angle_beta   90.00
_cell.angle_gamma   90.00
#
_symmetry.space_group_name_H-M   'P 1'
#
loop_
_entity.id
_entity.type
_entity.pdbx_description
1 polymer ?
#
loop_
_entity_poly.entity_id
_entity_poly.type
_entity_poly.pdbx_seq_one_letter_code
_entity_poly.pdbx_strand_id
1 'polypeptide(L)'
;MKKTRLFLKTLVADGVHVYTSLGRVKFSGPEDRVSEARGVVEAVPSLAEKIQLLLSPTPEDMRAWLDSQDKKILEEHTARVDRLKAAGIADAESVSLETTHRTHNSLLPERLQPIVVRDV
;
A
#
# COMPACT_ATOMS: atom_id res chain seq x y z
N MET A 1 -4.47 10.51 2.72
CA MET A 1 -3.67 9.46 2.03
C MET A 1 -3.22 9.81 0.61
N LYS A 2 -4.03 10.45 -0.24
CA LYS A 2 -3.68 10.73 -1.66
C LYS A 2 -2.34 11.46 -1.88
N LYS A 3 -2.06 12.52 -1.11
CA LYS A 3 -0.78 13.27 -1.19
C LYS A 3 0.44 12.42 -0.80
N THR A 4 0.33 11.62 0.26
CA THR A 4 1.40 10.70 0.69
C THR A 4 1.72 9.67 -0.39
N ARG A 5 0.71 9.14 -1.07
CA ARG A 5 0.92 8.20 -2.18
C ARG A 5 1.58 8.86 -3.38
N LEU A 6 1.18 10.10 -3.71
CA LEU A 6 1.84 10.85 -4.78
C LEU A 6 3.32 11.07 -4.45
N PHE A 7 3.63 11.46 -3.21
CA PHE A 7 5.01 11.60 -2.74
C PHE A 7 5.81 10.29 -2.91
N LEU A 8 5.27 9.16 -2.45
CA LEU A 8 5.94 7.85 -2.63
C LEU A 8 6.12 7.47 -4.10
N LYS A 9 5.12 7.77 -4.95
CA LYS A 9 5.21 7.51 -6.40
C LYS A 9 6.34 8.32 -7.05
N THR A 10 6.50 9.59 -6.67
CA THR A 10 7.60 10.44 -7.15
C THR A 10 8.95 9.88 -6.71
N LEU A 11 9.08 9.51 -5.43
CA LEU A 11 10.31 8.91 -4.91
C LEU A 11 10.71 7.63 -5.65
N VAL A 12 9.74 6.74 -5.92
CA VAL A 12 10.00 5.52 -6.69
C VAL A 12 10.43 5.85 -8.13
N ALA A 13 9.84 6.86 -8.75
CA ALA A 13 10.24 7.31 -10.08
C ALA A 13 11.67 7.88 -10.11
N ASP A 14 12.09 8.53 -9.02
CA ASP A 14 13.45 9.07 -8.82
C ASP A 14 14.46 8.00 -8.36
N GLY A 15 14.07 6.72 -8.33
CA GLY A 15 14.94 5.61 -7.92
C GLY A 15 15.15 5.51 -6.41
N VAL A 16 14.32 6.19 -5.60
CA VAL A 16 14.34 6.09 -4.14
C VAL A 16 13.41 4.98 -3.67
N HIS A 17 14.00 3.98 -3.02
CA HIS A 17 13.29 2.94 -2.31
C HIS A 17 12.93 3.41 -0.90
N VAL A 18 11.65 3.35 -0.56
CA VAL A 18 11.10 3.71 0.75
C VAL A 18 10.65 2.46 1.49
N TYR A 19 11.10 2.28 2.72
CA TYR A 19 10.78 1.10 3.53
C TYR A 19 10.66 1.47 5.01
N THR A 20 10.06 0.59 5.80
CA THR A 20 9.99 0.72 7.27
C THR A 20 11.00 -0.20 7.93
N SER A 21 11.67 0.26 8.98
CA SER A 21 12.58 -0.52 9.81
C SER A 21 12.52 -0.03 11.24
N LEU A 22 12.29 -0.94 12.19
CA LEU A 22 12.14 -0.64 13.63
C LEU A 22 11.15 0.51 13.89
N GLY A 23 10.01 0.48 13.19
CA GLY A 23 8.96 1.50 13.31
C GLY A 23 9.34 2.88 12.73
N ARG A 24 10.41 2.98 11.94
CA ARG A 24 10.82 4.24 11.30
C ARG A 24 10.87 4.11 9.79
N VAL A 25 10.47 5.18 9.10
CA VAL A 25 10.62 5.29 7.64
C VAL A 25 12.10 5.46 7.29
N LYS A 26 12.55 4.73 6.28
CA LYS A 26 13.90 4.71 5.75
C LYS A 26 13.87 4.89 4.25
N PHE A 27 14.98 5.41 3.72
CA PHE A 27 15.17 5.75 2.32
C PHE A 27 16.51 5.20 1.85
N SER A 28 16.52 4.58 0.67
CA SER A 28 17.72 4.10 -0.02
C SER A 28 17.63 4.47 -1.50
N GLY A 29 18.71 4.92 -2.11
CA GLY A 29 18.72 5.43 -3.49
C GLY A 29 19.79 6.50 -3.71
N PRO A 30 19.67 7.31 -4.78
CA PRO A 30 20.56 8.44 -5.03
C PRO A 30 20.63 9.40 -3.85
N GLU A 31 21.83 9.80 -3.44
CA GLU A 31 22.07 10.55 -2.19
C GLU A 31 21.39 11.91 -2.15
N ASP A 32 21.37 12.62 -3.29
CA ASP A 32 20.66 13.88 -3.49
C ASP A 32 19.15 13.70 -3.24
N ARG A 33 18.54 12.69 -3.86
CA ARG A 33 17.11 12.39 -3.72
C ARG A 33 16.73 11.88 -2.33
N VAL A 34 17.59 11.07 -1.72
CA VAL A 34 17.40 10.59 -0.34
C VAL A 34 17.47 11.77 0.64
N SER A 35 18.40 12.70 0.43
CA SER A 35 18.54 13.89 1.28
C SER A 35 17.33 14.81 1.17
N GLU A 36 16.84 15.06 -0.05
CA GLU A 36 15.58 15.80 -0.30
C GLU A 36 14.39 15.11 0.41
N ALA A 37 14.24 13.80 0.22
CA ALA A 37 13.14 13.03 0.83
C ALA A 37 13.15 13.10 2.36
N ARG A 38 14.35 13.00 2.98
CA ARG A 38 14.51 13.15 4.43
C ARG A 38 14.13 14.54 4.89
N GLY A 39 14.58 15.59 4.21
CA GLY A 39 14.24 16.97 4.55
C GLY A 39 12.73 17.23 4.53
N VAL A 40 12.01 16.67 3.55
CA VAL A 40 10.54 16.79 3.48
C VAL A 40 9.85 16.06 4.65
N VAL A 41 10.32 14.86 5.00
CA VAL A 41 9.74 14.10 6.11
C VAL A 41 10.05 14.73 7.47
N GLU A 42 11.23 15.30 7.65
CA GLU A 42 11.60 16.05 8.86
C GLU A 42 10.76 17.32 9.00
N ALA A 43 10.52 18.05 7.91
CA ALA A 43 9.67 19.24 7.91
C ALA A 43 8.18 18.92 8.13
N VAL A 44 7.73 17.70 7.80
CA VAL A 44 6.33 17.26 7.95
C VAL A 44 6.27 15.92 8.69
N PRO A 45 6.39 15.90 10.03
CA PRO A 45 6.43 14.64 10.80
C PRO A 45 5.21 13.73 10.57
N SER A 46 4.02 14.30 10.39
CA SER A 46 2.80 13.53 10.07
C SER A 46 2.89 12.76 8.74
N LEU A 47 3.86 13.08 7.87
CA LEU A 47 4.12 12.35 6.64
C LEU A 47 4.80 11.00 6.94
N ALA A 48 5.73 10.94 7.91
CA ALA A 48 6.35 9.69 8.33
C ALA A 48 5.32 8.69 8.84
N GLU A 49 4.40 9.14 9.71
CA GLU A 49 3.31 8.31 10.23
C GLU A 49 2.42 7.77 9.11
N LYS A 50 2.05 8.62 8.14
CA LYS A 50 1.23 8.21 7.00
C LYS A 50 1.96 7.23 6.07
N ILE A 51 3.28 7.39 5.89
CA ILE A 51 4.09 6.45 5.12
C ILE A 51 4.17 5.11 5.85
N GLN A 52 4.38 5.13 7.17
CA GLN A 52 4.41 3.93 7.99
C GLN A 52 3.07 3.17 7.90
N LEU A 53 1.95 3.87 8.01
CA LEU A 53 0.61 3.29 7.87
C LEU A 53 0.40 2.65 6.48
N LEU A 54 0.97 3.24 5.42
CA LEU A 54 0.86 2.68 4.06
C LEU A 54 1.72 1.43 3.86
N LEU A 55 2.95 1.44 4.38
CA LEU A 55 3.94 0.39 4.16
C LEU A 55 3.82 -0.77 5.15
N SER A 56 3.23 -0.53 6.32
CA SER A 56 3.07 -1.52 7.38
C SER A 56 1.75 -1.30 8.13
N PRO A 57 0.59 -1.43 7.45
CA PRO A 57 -0.71 -1.29 8.09
C PRO A 57 -0.98 -2.45 9.05
N THR A 58 -1.68 -2.16 10.14
CA THR A 58 -2.29 -3.20 10.97
C THR A 58 -3.55 -3.77 10.29
N PRO A 59 -4.04 -4.95 10.70
CA PRO A 59 -5.35 -5.45 10.23
C PRO A 59 -6.49 -4.45 10.46
N GLU A 60 -6.46 -3.72 11.56
CA GLU A 60 -7.42 -2.67 11.91
C GLU A 60 -7.34 -1.50 10.92
N ASP A 61 -6.13 -1.06 10.57
CA ASP A 61 -5.92 -0.02 9.56
C ASP A 61 -6.45 -0.44 8.19
N MET A 62 -6.21 -1.70 7.79
CA MET A 62 -6.71 -2.23 6.52
C MET A 62 -8.24 -2.28 6.49
N ARG A 63 -8.89 -2.65 7.60
CA ARG A 63 -10.36 -2.62 7.72
C ARG A 63 -10.91 -1.21 7.64
N ALA A 64 -10.36 -0.28 8.44
CA ALA A 64 -10.77 1.11 8.40
C ALA A 64 -10.58 1.73 7.00
N TRP A 65 -9.51 1.34 6.30
CA TRP A 65 -9.32 1.70 4.90
C TRP A 65 -10.44 1.11 4.02
N LEU A 66 -10.71 -0.20 4.10
CA LEU A 66 -11.73 -0.88 3.30
C LEU A 66 -13.12 -0.25 3.50
N ASP A 67 -13.50 0.04 4.75
CA ASP A 67 -14.79 0.65 5.11
C ASP A 67 -14.96 2.07 4.53
N SER A 68 -13.85 2.76 4.25
CA SER A 68 -13.87 4.08 3.62
C SER A 68 -13.88 4.04 2.08
N GLN A 69 -13.85 2.85 1.47
CA GLN A 69 -13.81 2.71 0.01
C GLN A 69 -15.20 2.75 -0.63
N ASP A 70 -15.21 2.93 -1.95
CA ASP A 70 -16.44 2.91 -2.74
C ASP A 70 -17.01 1.48 -2.89
N LYS A 71 -18.26 1.42 -3.35
CA LYS A 71 -18.99 0.16 -3.54
C LYS A 71 -18.22 -0.83 -4.42
N LYS A 72 -17.48 -0.34 -5.41
CA LYS A 72 -16.72 -1.17 -6.34
C LYS A 72 -15.62 -1.97 -5.64
N ILE A 73 -14.86 -1.35 -4.74
CA ILE A 73 -13.80 -2.05 -3.98
C ILE A 73 -14.42 -3.00 -2.95
N LEU A 74 -15.53 -2.61 -2.32
CA LEU A 74 -16.26 -3.48 -1.39
C LEU A 74 -16.77 -4.75 -2.08
N GLU A 75 -17.39 -4.62 -3.26
CA GLU A 75 -17.84 -5.75 -4.09
C GLU A 75 -16.67 -6.64 -4.53
N GLU A 76 -15.53 -6.05 -4.89
CA GLU A 76 -14.31 -6.80 -5.22
C GLU A 76 -13.84 -7.66 -4.03
N HIS A 77 -13.80 -7.09 -2.82
CA HIS A 77 -13.45 -7.81 -1.60
C HIS A 77 -14.42 -8.96 -1.33
N THR A 78 -15.73 -8.70 -1.34
CA THR A 78 -16.75 -9.73 -1.13
C THR A 78 -16.64 -10.87 -2.15
N ALA A 79 -16.51 -10.56 -3.45
CA ALA A 79 -16.37 -11.58 -4.48
C ALA A 79 -15.07 -12.40 -4.33
N ARG A 80 -13.99 -11.78 -3.83
CA ARG A 80 -12.75 -12.50 -3.53
C ARG A 80 -12.91 -13.41 -2.31
N VAL A 81 -13.56 -12.95 -1.25
CA VAL A 81 -13.90 -13.77 -0.08
C VAL A 81 -14.70 -15.00 -0.47
N ASP A 82 -15.74 -14.85 -1.28
CA ASP A 82 -16.59 -15.97 -1.70
C ASP A 82 -15.80 -17.03 -2.50
N ARG A 83 -14.93 -16.58 -3.42
CA ARG A 83 -14.03 -17.48 -4.17
C ARG A 83 -13.05 -18.21 -3.26
N LEU A 84 -12.47 -17.52 -2.27
CA LEU A 84 -11.53 -18.12 -1.33
C LEU A 84 -12.22 -19.13 -0.39
N LYS A 85 -13.44 -18.82 0.07
CA LYS A 85 -14.27 -19.74 0.86
C LYS A 85 -14.63 -20.99 0.04
N ALA A 86 -15.04 -20.83 -1.21
CA ALA A 86 -15.33 -21.95 -2.11
C ALA A 86 -14.09 -22.83 -2.38
N ALA A 87 -12.89 -22.25 -2.36
CA ALA A 87 -11.63 -22.97 -2.49
C ALA A 87 -11.13 -23.62 -1.18
N GLY A 88 -11.84 -23.47 -0.06
CA GLY A 88 -11.47 -24.05 1.23
C GLY A 88 -10.36 -23.32 1.98
N ILE A 89 -10.11 -22.04 1.68
CA ILE A 89 -9.12 -21.23 2.40
C ILE A 89 -9.69 -20.78 3.76
N ALA A 90 -9.09 -21.24 4.86
CA ALA A 90 -9.58 -20.98 6.23
C ALA A 90 -9.65 -19.48 6.57
N ASP A 91 -8.65 -18.69 6.14
CA ASP A 91 -8.54 -17.25 6.45
C ASP A 91 -8.98 -16.35 5.28
N ALA A 92 -10.01 -16.78 4.53
CA ALA A 92 -10.47 -16.10 3.30
C ALA A 92 -10.68 -14.58 3.46
N GLU A 93 -11.28 -14.14 4.56
CA GLU A 93 -11.50 -12.71 4.85
C GLU A 93 -10.19 -11.94 5.02
N SER A 94 -9.25 -12.48 5.80
CA SER A 94 -7.96 -11.85 6.08
C SER A 94 -7.10 -11.78 4.81
N VAL A 95 -7.02 -12.89 4.08
CA VAL A 95 -6.30 -12.99 2.79
C VAL A 95 -6.89 -12.04 1.76
N SER A 96 -8.23 -11.97 1.67
CA SER A 96 -8.90 -11.04 0.77
C SER A 96 -8.62 -9.59 1.15
N LEU A 97 -8.71 -9.24 2.43
CA LEU A 97 -8.45 -7.89 2.92
C LEU A 97 -7.02 -7.45 2.60
N GLU A 98 -6.03 -8.27 2.93
CA GLU A 98 -4.63 -7.98 2.66
C GLU A 98 -4.35 -7.84 1.17
N THR A 99 -4.88 -8.75 0.35
CA THR A 99 -4.71 -8.73 -1.10
C THR A 99 -5.36 -7.51 -1.74
N THR A 100 -6.60 -7.19 -1.33
CA THR A 100 -7.34 -6.02 -1.81
C THR A 100 -6.62 -4.74 -1.42
N HIS A 101 -6.20 -4.63 -0.15
CA HIS A 101 -5.43 -3.48 0.32
C HIS A 101 -4.14 -3.31 -0.49
N ARG A 102 -3.31 -4.36 -0.63
CA ARG A 102 -2.05 -4.30 -1.39
C ARG A 102 -2.26 -3.96 -2.86
N THR A 103 -3.29 -4.50 -3.51
CA THR A 103 -3.61 -4.21 -4.92
C THR A 103 -3.89 -2.73 -5.13
N HIS A 104 -4.73 -2.14 -4.27
CA HIS A 104 -5.12 -0.74 -4.37
C HIS A 104 -4.14 0.22 -3.70
N ASN A 105 -3.13 -0.28 -2.98
CA ASN A 105 -2.04 0.49 -2.35
C ASN A 105 -0.66 0.23 -2.98
N SER A 106 -0.58 -0.50 -4.09
CA SER A 106 0.70 -0.87 -4.69
C SER A 106 1.50 0.37 -5.10
N LEU A 107 2.76 0.42 -4.66
CA LEU A 107 3.75 1.42 -5.06
C LEU A 107 4.66 0.89 -6.16
N LEU A 108 4.42 -0.34 -6.63
CA LEU A 108 5.21 -0.93 -7.70
C LEU A 108 4.94 -0.19 -9.02
N PRO A 109 6.00 0.06 -9.82
CA PRO A 109 5.83 0.51 -11.20
C PRO A 109 4.89 -0.44 -11.96
N GLU A 110 4.09 0.09 -12.90
CA GLU A 110 3.10 -0.72 -13.66
C GLU A 110 3.69 -2.01 -14.25
N ARG A 111 4.93 -1.96 -14.78
CA ARG A 111 5.64 -3.13 -15.33
C ARG A 111 5.94 -4.25 -14.32
N LEU A 112 5.90 -3.96 -13.03
CA LEU A 112 6.15 -4.90 -11.93
C LEU A 112 4.87 -5.22 -11.14
N GLN A 113 3.75 -4.57 -11.48
CA GLN A 113 2.47 -4.93 -10.89
C GLN A 113 2.08 -6.33 -11.39
N PRO A 114 1.52 -7.19 -10.53
CA PRO A 114 1.01 -8.47 -10.97
C PRO A 114 0.02 -8.25 -12.12
N ILE A 115 0.22 -8.95 -13.25
CA ILE A 115 -0.75 -8.97 -14.33
C ILE A 115 -1.95 -9.76 -13.81
N VAL A 116 -2.93 -9.07 -13.24
CA VAL A 116 -4.22 -9.69 -12.91
C VAL A 116 -4.96 -9.85 -14.23
N VAL A 117 -4.75 -10.99 -14.90
CA VAL A 117 -5.61 -11.39 -16.01
C VAL A 117 -6.99 -11.59 -15.42
N ARG A 118 -7.87 -10.59 -15.59
CA ARG A 118 -9.29 -10.77 -15.32
C ARG A 118 -9.80 -11.61 -16.49
N ASP A 119 -10.05 -12.89 -16.24
CA ASP A 119 -10.84 -13.69 -17.17
C ASP A 119 -12.17 -12.97 -17.37
N VAL A 120 -12.45 -12.60 -18.62
CA VAL A 120 -13.71 -12.00 -19.10
C VAL A 120 -14.60 -13.12 -19.60
#